data_AF-A0A225UV74-F1
#
_entry.id   AF-A0A225UV74-F1
#
_cell.length_a   1.000
_cell.length_b   1.000
_cell.length_c   1.000
_cell.angle_alpha   90.00
_cell.angle_beta   90.00
_cell.angle_gamma   90.00
#
_symmetry.space_group_name_H-M   'P 1'
#
loop_
_entity.id
_entity.type
_entity.pdbx_description
1 polymer ?
#
loop_
_entity_poly.entity_id
_entity_poly.type
_entity_poly.pdbx_seq_one_letter_code
_entity_poly.pdbx_strand_id
1 'polypeptide(L)'
;MHLLSSYGRALQSAFNAEFIELVRQKENTMEQIESKNVRVTEITTELNAGANTADLFRPQWAPEEKADSILKVSSEEMTQKPYETAERRKQREREAQEAAEKEKARKKDDVGGRALMDMMDGTLEVKKDPLAAQELVKEPWMLAIPLEEMTPEQRKLVAQFESAQAKFEEEREKYRKSLDLELRKTRSEVIDLCRAFDDKLRVLRDRTSVEALNDVIQLHGKDQVGILGRIKDFRKSINVMEWEHELLELQTRDMDERYTDIQLLRVTKDLQELFHTGDTSYKQKRELNWNGNFANVSVKIAISNNK
;
A
#
# COMPACT_ATOMS: atom_id res chain seq x y z
N MET A 1 20.48 8.97 15.07
CA MET A 1 20.12 8.76 13.65
C MET A 1 20.31 7.30 13.20
N HIS A 2 21.49 6.69 13.34
CA HIS A 2 21.70 5.30 12.87
C HIS A 2 20.82 4.24 13.56
N LEU A 3 20.63 4.31 14.88
CA LEU A 3 19.78 3.38 15.64
C LEU A 3 18.30 3.43 15.23
N LEU A 4 17.80 4.64 14.91
CA LEU A 4 16.43 4.86 14.47
C LEU A 4 16.22 4.37 13.03
N SER A 5 17.22 4.59 12.16
CA SER A 5 17.22 4.05 10.79
C SER A 5 17.30 2.52 10.78
N SER A 6 18.11 1.89 11.64
CA SER A 6 18.18 0.43 11.74
C SER A 6 16.88 -0.16 12.29
N TYR A 7 16.26 0.48 13.27
CA TYR A 7 14.96 0.07 13.80
C TYR A 7 13.86 0.18 12.73
N GLY A 8 13.82 1.28 11.97
CA GLY A 8 12.88 1.44 10.86
C GLY A 8 13.05 0.36 9.78
N ARG A 9 14.29 -0.01 9.42
CA ARG A 9 14.56 -1.11 8.48
C ARG A 9 14.12 -2.47 9.04
N ALA A 10 14.32 -2.72 10.34
CA ALA A 10 13.88 -3.95 10.97
C ALA A 10 12.36 -4.07 10.97
N LEU A 11 11.65 -2.98 11.29
CA LEU A 11 10.18 -2.90 11.24
C LEU A 11 9.67 -3.15 9.82
N GLN A 12 10.27 -2.49 8.82
CA GLN A 12 9.93 -2.69 7.41
C GLN A 12 10.17 -4.14 6.97
N SER A 13 11.30 -4.73 7.36
CA SER A 13 11.60 -6.12 7.01
C SER A 13 10.63 -7.10 7.66
N ALA A 14 10.22 -6.87 8.91
CA ALA A 14 9.23 -7.69 9.60
C ALA A 14 7.85 -7.58 8.92
N PHE A 15 7.39 -6.35 8.66
CA PHE A 15 6.13 -6.11 7.95
C PHE A 15 6.13 -6.72 6.56
N ASN A 16 7.21 -6.55 5.79
CA ASN A 16 7.33 -7.13 4.45
C ASN A 16 7.27 -8.66 4.49
N ALA A 17 7.89 -9.30 5.50
CA ALA A 17 7.82 -10.75 5.67
C ALA A 17 6.39 -11.21 5.97
N GLU A 18 5.68 -10.53 6.86
CA GLU A 18 4.27 -10.83 7.16
C GLU A 18 3.36 -10.58 5.95
N PHE A 19 3.59 -9.48 5.20
CA PHE A 19 2.85 -9.16 3.99
C PHE A 19 3.05 -10.20 2.89
N ILE A 20 4.30 -10.64 2.64
CA ILE A 20 4.60 -11.70 1.65
C ILE A 20 3.90 -13.01 2.05
N GLU A 21 3.93 -13.37 3.32
CA GLU A 21 3.23 -14.57 3.79
C GLU A 21 1.70 -14.42 3.63
N LEU A 22 1.15 -13.23 3.84
CA LEU A 22 -0.27 -12.97 3.64
C LEU A 22 -0.68 -13.03 2.16
N VAL A 23 0.16 -12.53 1.26
CA VAL A 23 -0.01 -12.68 -0.19
C VAL A 23 -0.05 -14.16 -0.57
N ARG A 24 0.91 -14.96 -0.08
CA ARG A 24 0.95 -16.41 -0.31
C ARG A 24 -0.30 -17.12 0.24
N GLN A 25 -0.77 -16.70 1.40
CA GLN A 25 -2.01 -17.23 1.98
C GLN A 25 -3.23 -16.86 1.13
N LYS A 26 -3.29 -15.65 0.58
CA LYS A 26 -4.36 -15.25 -0.34
C LYS A 26 -4.36 -16.13 -1.59
N GLU A 27 -3.19 -16.37 -2.20
CA GLU A 27 -3.05 -17.28 -3.35
C GLU A 27 -3.62 -18.66 -3.06
N ASN A 28 -3.18 -19.29 -1.96
CA ASN A 28 -3.67 -20.60 -1.55
C ASN A 28 -5.19 -20.59 -1.28
N THR A 29 -5.72 -19.55 -0.62
CA THR A 29 -7.17 -19.42 -0.41
C THR A 29 -7.92 -19.29 -1.74
N MET A 30 -7.39 -18.54 -2.71
CA MET A 30 -8.01 -18.42 -4.03
C MET A 30 -7.99 -19.75 -4.80
N GLU A 31 -6.89 -20.51 -4.75
CA GLU A 31 -6.79 -21.85 -5.35
C GLU A 31 -7.80 -22.83 -4.71
N GLN A 32 -7.96 -22.77 -3.38
CA GLN A 32 -8.96 -23.58 -2.68
C GLN A 32 -10.39 -23.21 -3.07
N ILE A 33 -10.69 -21.92 -3.20
CA ILE A 33 -11.99 -21.44 -3.67
C ILE A 33 -12.24 -21.87 -5.12
N GLU A 34 -11.22 -21.82 -5.99
CA GLU A 34 -11.33 -22.27 -7.36
C GLU A 34 -11.61 -23.77 -7.45
N SER A 35 -10.89 -24.61 -6.70
CA SER A 35 -11.15 -26.05 -6.61
C SER A 35 -12.58 -26.35 -6.14
N LYS A 36 -13.06 -25.63 -5.12
CA LYS A 36 -14.44 -25.75 -4.63
C LYS A 36 -15.46 -25.28 -5.67
N ASN A 37 -15.18 -24.21 -6.40
CA ASN A 37 -16.05 -23.71 -7.46
C ASN A 37 -16.16 -24.72 -8.62
N VAL A 38 -15.06 -25.39 -8.99
CA VAL A 38 -15.09 -26.49 -9.98
C VAL A 38 -16.02 -27.60 -9.48
N ARG A 39 -15.89 -28.03 -8.23
CA ARG A 39 -16.79 -29.03 -7.65
C ARG A 39 -18.26 -28.57 -7.65
N VAL A 40 -18.52 -27.30 -7.34
CA VAL A 40 -19.89 -26.75 -7.41
C VAL A 40 -20.41 -26.76 -8.85
N THR A 41 -19.58 -26.48 -9.86
CA THR A 41 -20.00 -26.58 -11.26
C THR A 41 -20.34 -28.02 -11.65
N GLU A 42 -19.52 -28.99 -11.25
CA GLU A 42 -19.78 -30.42 -11.50
C GLU A 42 -21.12 -30.85 -10.89
N ILE A 43 -21.35 -30.56 -9.61
CA ILE A 43 -22.61 -30.91 -8.93
C ILE A 43 -23.82 -30.24 -9.60
N THR A 44 -23.69 -28.97 -10.01
CA THR A 44 -24.76 -28.27 -10.74
C THR A 44 -25.05 -28.93 -12.09
N THR A 45 -24.01 -29.38 -12.82
CA THR A 45 -24.22 -30.14 -14.07
C THR A 45 -24.87 -31.51 -13.82
N GLU A 46 -24.48 -32.22 -12.76
CA GLU A 46 -25.06 -33.51 -12.38
C GLU A 46 -26.54 -33.41 -11.99
N LEU A 47 -26.93 -32.31 -11.33
CA LEU A 47 -28.32 -32.06 -10.95
C LEU A 47 -29.21 -31.66 -12.13
N ASN A 48 -28.62 -31.46 -13.32
CA ASN A 48 -29.30 -31.02 -14.56
C ASN A 48 -30.23 -29.81 -14.34
N ALA A 49 -29.96 -29.05 -13.28
CA ALA A 49 -30.64 -27.81 -12.97
C ALA A 49 -30.00 -26.76 -13.87
N GLY A 50 -30.65 -26.45 -14.99
CA GLY A 50 -30.22 -25.41 -15.95
C GLY A 50 -30.18 -23.99 -15.38
N ALA A 51 -29.96 -23.80 -14.08
CA ALA A 51 -30.00 -22.52 -13.39
C ALA A 51 -28.79 -22.32 -12.46
N ASN A 52 -28.08 -21.22 -12.72
CA ASN A 52 -27.17 -20.47 -11.85
C ASN A 52 -25.72 -20.97 -11.70
N THR A 53 -25.04 -21.23 -12.81
CA THR A 53 -23.56 -21.07 -12.89
C THR A 53 -23.12 -19.61 -12.72
N ALA A 54 -24.06 -18.66 -12.76
CA ALA A 54 -23.82 -17.22 -12.73
C ALA A 54 -23.42 -16.65 -11.36
N ASP A 55 -23.64 -17.38 -10.25
CA ASP A 55 -23.42 -16.84 -8.88
C ASP A 55 -22.19 -17.44 -8.18
N LEU A 56 -21.21 -17.91 -8.95
CA LEU A 56 -19.95 -18.42 -8.39
C LEU A 56 -19.05 -17.26 -8.00
N PHE A 57 -18.67 -17.21 -6.72
CA PHE A 57 -17.69 -16.24 -6.23
C PHE A 57 -16.30 -16.57 -6.79
N ARG A 58 -15.79 -15.73 -7.68
CA ARG A 58 -14.45 -15.86 -8.28
C ARG A 58 -13.54 -14.76 -7.75
N PRO A 59 -12.67 -15.05 -6.77
CA PRO A 59 -11.75 -14.04 -6.27
C PRO A 59 -10.75 -13.65 -7.35
N GLN A 60 -10.45 -12.36 -7.44
CA GLN A 60 -9.44 -11.81 -8.35
C GLN A 60 -8.55 -10.82 -7.58
N TRP A 61 -7.34 -10.65 -8.08
CA TRP A 61 -6.44 -9.60 -7.60
C TRP A 61 -6.88 -8.24 -8.10
N ALA A 62 -7.12 -7.31 -7.19
CA ALA A 62 -7.33 -5.92 -7.55
C ALA A 62 -5.98 -5.29 -7.99
N PRO A 63 -5.98 -4.30 -8.90
CA PRO A 63 -4.76 -3.60 -9.31
C PRO A 63 -3.97 -3.02 -8.14
N GLU A 64 -4.67 -2.50 -7.12
CA GLU A 64 -4.09 -1.88 -5.93
C GLU A 64 -3.33 -2.86 -5.03
N GLU A 65 -3.63 -4.16 -5.16
CA GLU A 65 -3.00 -5.21 -4.37
C GLU A 65 -1.68 -5.69 -5.00
N LYS A 66 -1.46 -5.39 -6.28
CA LYS A 66 -0.24 -5.72 -6.99
C LYS A 66 0.72 -4.54 -6.92
N ALA A 67 1.82 -4.69 -6.18
CA ALA A 67 2.83 -3.64 -6.01
C ALA A 67 3.32 -3.04 -7.34
N ASP A 68 3.49 -3.89 -8.36
CA ASP A 68 3.96 -3.49 -9.69
C ASP A 68 2.92 -2.73 -10.54
N SER A 69 1.63 -2.75 -10.16
CA SER A 69 0.56 -2.20 -11.00
C SER A 69 0.72 -0.69 -11.22
N ILE A 70 1.21 0.04 -10.21
CA ILE A 70 1.42 1.49 -10.30
C ILE A 70 2.54 1.84 -11.31
N LEU A 71 3.47 0.91 -11.55
CA LEU A 71 4.60 1.12 -12.45
C LEU A 71 4.32 0.62 -13.88
N LYS A 72 3.21 -0.09 -14.09
CA LYS A 72 2.87 -0.74 -15.36
C LYS A 72 1.57 -0.15 -15.91
N VAL A 73 1.66 0.52 -17.05
CA VAL A 73 0.50 1.03 -17.78
C VAL A 73 -0.10 -0.10 -18.60
N SER A 74 -1.39 -0.40 -18.40
CA SER A 74 -2.10 -1.38 -19.23
C SER A 74 -2.38 -0.80 -20.62
N SER A 75 -2.42 -1.65 -21.65
CA SER A 75 -2.85 -1.24 -22.99
C SER A 75 -4.29 -0.69 -23.00
N GLU A 76 -5.10 -1.04 -22.02
CA GLU A 76 -6.48 -0.56 -21.83
C GLU A 76 -6.52 0.87 -21.29
N GLU A 77 -5.48 1.30 -20.56
CA GLU A 77 -5.33 2.68 -20.07
C GLU A 77 -4.77 3.60 -21.18
N MET A 78 -4.22 3.03 -22.26
CA MET A 78 -3.70 3.78 -23.38
C MET A 78 -4.84 4.16 -24.35
N THR A 79 -5.23 5.44 -24.33
CA THR A 79 -6.22 5.99 -25.28
C THR A 79 -5.72 5.96 -26.73
N GLN A 80 -4.40 5.98 -26.94
CA GLN A 80 -3.78 5.99 -28.26
C GLN A 80 -3.10 4.65 -28.54
N LYS A 81 -3.39 4.07 -29.71
CA LYS A 81 -2.67 2.89 -30.19
C LYS A 81 -1.19 3.28 -30.38
N PRO A 82 -0.23 2.51 -29.85
CA PRO A 82 1.18 2.75 -30.10
C PRO A 82 1.45 2.92 -31.60
N TYR A 83 2.13 4.01 -31.98
CA TYR A 83 2.41 4.32 -33.38
C TYR A 83 3.30 3.23 -33.99
N GLU A 84 2.79 2.57 -35.03
CA GLU A 84 3.55 1.60 -35.81
C GLU A 84 4.05 2.28 -37.09
N THR A 85 5.37 2.21 -37.33
CA THR A 85 5.94 2.69 -38.60
C THR A 85 5.40 1.85 -39.76
N ALA A 86 5.23 2.47 -40.94
CA ALA A 86 4.69 1.80 -42.13
C ALA A 86 5.48 0.52 -42.50
N GLU A 87 6.78 0.50 -42.20
CA GLU A 87 7.67 -0.63 -42.45
C GLU A 87 7.40 -1.82 -41.51
N ARG A 88 7.20 -1.57 -40.20
CA ARG A 88 6.83 -2.61 -39.23
C ARG A 88 5.44 -3.21 -39.51
N ARG A 89 4.49 -2.37 -39.92
CA ARG A 89 3.15 -2.84 -40.32
C ARG A 89 3.23 -3.80 -41.52
N LYS A 90 4.00 -3.43 -42.55
CA LYS A 90 4.19 -4.27 -43.74
C LYS A 90 4.92 -5.58 -43.43
N GLN A 91 5.86 -5.56 -42.48
CA GLN A 91 6.55 -6.75 -42.01
C GLN A 91 5.60 -7.70 -41.27
N ARG A 92 4.78 -7.20 -40.33
CA ARG A 92 3.75 -7.98 -39.64
C ARG A 92 2.73 -8.58 -40.61
N GLU A 93 2.29 -7.82 -41.60
CA GLU A 93 1.34 -8.29 -42.62
C GLU A 93 1.95 -9.41 -43.49
N ARG A 94 3.24 -9.29 -43.87
CA ARG A 94 3.97 -10.35 -44.59
C ARG A 94 4.14 -11.61 -43.73
N GLU A 95 4.56 -11.46 -42.48
CA GLU A 95 4.72 -12.57 -41.54
C GLU A 95 3.38 -13.25 -41.24
N ALA A 96 2.29 -12.49 -41.11
CA ALA A 96 0.95 -13.04 -40.92
C ALA A 96 0.42 -13.75 -42.18
N GLN A 97 0.72 -13.24 -43.38
CA GLN A 97 0.39 -13.90 -44.65
C GLN A 97 1.17 -15.20 -44.81
N GLU A 98 2.48 -15.18 -44.54
CA GLU A 98 3.34 -16.35 -44.61
C GLU A 98 2.95 -17.39 -43.54
N ALA A 99 2.61 -16.96 -42.32
CA ALA A 99 2.09 -17.85 -41.27
C ALA A 99 0.71 -18.43 -41.63
N ALA A 100 -0.19 -17.64 -42.22
CA ALA A 100 -1.49 -18.13 -42.67
C ALA A 100 -1.38 -19.09 -43.87
N GLU A 101 -0.41 -18.88 -44.74
CA GLU A 101 -0.12 -19.78 -45.86
C GLU A 101 0.52 -21.09 -45.38
N LYS A 102 1.49 -21.00 -44.45
CA LYS A 102 2.05 -22.17 -43.75
C LYS A 102 0.98 -22.95 -43.01
N GLU A 103 0.04 -22.27 -42.33
CA GLU A 103 -1.06 -22.92 -41.62
C GLU A 103 -2.08 -23.54 -42.58
N LYS A 104 -2.38 -22.89 -43.72
CA LYS A 104 -3.22 -23.47 -44.78
C LYS A 104 -2.55 -24.68 -45.45
N ALA A 105 -1.24 -24.64 -45.65
CA ALA A 105 -0.47 -25.76 -46.18
C ALA A 105 -0.47 -26.93 -45.18
N ARG A 106 -0.22 -26.66 -43.89
CA ARG A 106 -0.34 -27.66 -42.82
C ARG A 106 -1.74 -28.29 -42.78
N LYS A 107 -2.81 -27.48 -42.85
CA LYS A 107 -4.20 -27.98 -42.86
C LYS A 107 -4.57 -28.79 -44.10
N LYS A 108 -3.97 -28.52 -45.26
CA LYS A 108 -4.20 -29.32 -46.48
C LYS A 108 -3.60 -30.72 -46.36
N ASP A 109 -2.42 -30.82 -45.77
CA ASP A 109 -1.67 -32.09 -45.61
C ASP A 109 -1.94 -32.79 -44.26
N ASP A 110 -2.92 -32.33 -43.49
CA ASP A 110 -3.22 -32.85 -42.15
C ASP A 110 -4.06 -34.13 -42.20
N VAL A 111 -3.45 -35.22 -42.68
CA VAL A 111 -4.02 -36.57 -42.55
C VAL A 111 -4.06 -36.99 -41.07
N GLY A 112 -3.07 -36.56 -40.28
CA GLY A 112 -2.96 -36.83 -38.85
C GLY A 112 -4.03 -36.13 -38.01
N GLY A 113 -4.31 -34.85 -38.28
CA GLY A 113 -5.36 -34.11 -37.58
C GLY A 113 -6.77 -34.49 -38.01
N ARG A 114 -6.98 -34.95 -39.26
CA ARG A 114 -8.25 -35.60 -39.65
C ARG A 114 -8.45 -36.93 -38.93
N ALA A 115 -7.41 -37.77 -38.85
CA ALA A 115 -7.46 -39.00 -38.08
C ALA A 115 -7.63 -38.73 -36.57
N LEU A 116 -7.01 -37.69 -36.02
CA LEU A 116 -7.21 -37.27 -34.62
C LEU A 116 -8.63 -36.74 -34.40
N MET A 117 -9.22 -36.02 -35.35
CA MET A 117 -10.61 -35.56 -35.26
C MET A 117 -11.57 -36.75 -35.32
N ASP A 118 -11.33 -37.73 -36.18
CA ASP A 118 -12.06 -39.02 -36.22
C ASP A 118 -11.82 -39.86 -34.94
N MET A 119 -10.65 -39.75 -34.30
CA MET A 119 -10.35 -40.44 -33.04
C MET A 119 -10.85 -39.68 -31.80
N MET A 120 -11.03 -38.35 -31.88
CA MET A 120 -11.68 -37.53 -30.85
C MET A 120 -13.20 -37.62 -30.92
N ASP A 121 -13.75 -37.98 -32.09
CA ASP A 121 -15.16 -38.36 -32.30
C ASP A 121 -15.38 -39.89 -32.16
N GLY A 122 -14.30 -40.62 -31.88
CA GLY A 122 -14.29 -42.07 -31.68
C GLY A 122 -14.78 -42.45 -30.28
N THR A 123 -16.04 -42.90 -30.19
CA THR A 123 -16.64 -43.65 -29.08
C THR A 123 -16.36 -43.10 -27.69
N LEU A 124 -17.14 -42.07 -27.37
CA LEU A 124 -17.93 -41.89 -26.16
C LEU A 124 -17.51 -42.82 -25.01
N GLU A 125 -16.73 -42.28 -24.06
CA GLU A 125 -16.67 -42.87 -22.73
C GLU A 125 -18.10 -43.13 -22.29
N VAL A 126 -18.41 -44.38 -21.96
CA VAL A 126 -19.59 -44.73 -21.18
C VAL A 126 -19.36 -44.17 -19.79
N LYS A 127 -19.36 -42.84 -19.66
CA LYS A 127 -19.76 -42.18 -18.43
C LYS A 127 -21.16 -42.70 -18.24
N LYS A 128 -21.31 -43.67 -17.33
CA LYS A 128 -22.62 -44.02 -16.78
C LYS A 128 -23.29 -42.69 -16.53
N ASP A 129 -24.37 -42.43 -17.25
CA ASP A 129 -25.16 -41.24 -17.02
C ASP A 129 -25.39 -41.16 -15.50
N PRO A 130 -25.21 -39.99 -14.88
CA PRO A 130 -25.47 -39.86 -13.46
C PRO A 130 -26.85 -40.45 -13.21
N LEU A 131 -27.03 -41.16 -12.10
CA LEU A 131 -28.30 -41.83 -11.77
C LEU A 131 -29.51 -40.87 -11.88
N ALA A 132 -29.26 -39.55 -11.77
CA ALA A 132 -30.19 -38.46 -12.01
C ALA A 132 -30.73 -38.35 -13.46
N ALA A 133 -29.94 -38.69 -14.47
CA ALA A 133 -30.24 -38.56 -15.91
C ALA A 133 -30.75 -39.85 -16.56
N GLN A 134 -30.61 -41.01 -15.89
CA GLN A 134 -31.11 -42.27 -16.42
C GLN A 134 -32.63 -42.37 -16.20
N GLU A 135 -33.40 -42.54 -17.29
CA GLU A 135 -34.85 -42.68 -17.25
C GLU A 135 -35.22 -44.14 -17.62
N LEU A 136 -35.90 -44.86 -16.72
CA LEU A 136 -36.47 -46.16 -17.05
C LEU A 136 -37.67 -45.95 -17.98
N VAL A 137 -37.46 -46.11 -19.28
CA VAL A 137 -38.52 -46.04 -20.28
C VAL A 137 -39.41 -47.27 -20.18
N LYS A 138 -40.73 -47.05 -20.05
CA LYS A 138 -41.72 -48.14 -20.15
C LYS A 138 -41.74 -48.67 -21.58
N GLU A 139 -41.59 -49.98 -21.72
CA GLU A 139 -41.73 -50.65 -23.02
C GLU A 139 -43.06 -50.31 -23.69
N PRO A 140 -43.09 -50.09 -25.03
CA PRO A 140 -44.29 -49.64 -25.75
C PRO A 140 -45.54 -50.52 -25.56
N TRP A 141 -45.36 -51.82 -25.34
CA TRP A 141 -46.47 -52.77 -25.09
C TRP A 141 -47.06 -52.65 -23.67
N MET A 142 -46.31 -52.09 -22.70
CA MET A 142 -46.81 -51.78 -21.35
C MET A 142 -47.67 -50.50 -21.32
N LEU A 143 -47.59 -49.68 -22.36
CA LEU A 143 -48.40 -48.46 -22.53
C LEU A 143 -49.62 -48.70 -23.43
N ALA A 144 -49.53 -49.64 -24.38
CA ALA A 144 -50.52 -49.86 -25.43
C ALA A 144 -51.63 -50.88 -25.08
N ILE A 145 -51.43 -51.75 -24.08
CA ILE A 145 -52.39 -52.82 -23.75
C ILE A 145 -53.07 -52.53 -22.40
N PRO A 146 -54.41 -52.32 -22.36
CA PRO A 146 -55.16 -52.17 -21.11
C PRO A 146 -55.05 -53.41 -20.21
N LEU A 147 -55.03 -53.19 -18.89
CA LEU A 147 -54.80 -54.21 -17.84
C LEU A 147 -55.72 -55.45 -17.93
N GLU A 148 -56.88 -55.28 -18.56
CA GLU A 148 -57.94 -56.29 -18.72
C GLU A 148 -57.64 -57.37 -19.77
N GLU A 149 -56.81 -57.10 -20.79
CA GLU A 149 -56.46 -58.07 -21.85
C GLU A 149 -55.11 -58.79 -21.61
N MET A 150 -54.45 -58.48 -20.49
CA MET A 150 -53.15 -59.06 -20.16
C MET A 150 -53.22 -60.53 -19.72
N THR A 151 -52.21 -61.30 -20.15
CA THR A 151 -51.91 -62.60 -19.54
C THR A 151 -51.39 -62.42 -18.09
N PRO A 152 -51.60 -63.40 -17.18
CA PRO A 152 -51.12 -63.31 -15.80
C PRO A 152 -49.59 -63.16 -15.68
N GLU A 153 -48.83 -63.62 -16.67
CA GLU A 153 -47.38 -63.45 -16.75
C GLU A 153 -46.98 -62.01 -17.06
N GLN A 154 -47.69 -61.35 -17.98
CA GLN A 154 -47.46 -59.95 -18.33
C GLN A 154 -47.80 -58.99 -17.17
N ARG A 155 -48.86 -59.28 -16.39
CA ARG A 155 -49.19 -58.52 -15.17
C ARG A 155 -48.07 -58.58 -14.12
N LYS A 156 -47.43 -59.75 -13.97
CA LYS A 156 -46.30 -59.93 -13.05
C LYS A 156 -45.08 -59.11 -13.50
N LEU A 157 -44.85 -59.00 -14.81
CA LEU A 157 -43.73 -58.23 -15.37
C LEU A 157 -43.94 -56.72 -15.21
N VAL A 158 -45.16 -56.21 -15.39
CA VAL A 158 -45.50 -54.80 -15.11
C VAL A 158 -45.33 -54.47 -13.64
N ALA A 159 -45.81 -55.32 -12.72
CA ALA A 159 -45.64 -55.11 -11.29
C ALA A 159 -44.16 -55.14 -10.86
N GLN A 160 -43.33 -55.99 -11.49
CA GLN A 160 -41.88 -56.00 -11.28
C GLN A 160 -41.22 -54.73 -11.81
N PHE A 161 -41.64 -54.24 -12.98
CA PHE A 161 -41.14 -52.99 -13.55
C PHE A 161 -41.52 -51.79 -12.69
N GLU A 162 -42.77 -51.69 -12.21
CA GLU A 162 -43.22 -50.61 -11.32
C GLU A 162 -42.48 -50.65 -9.97
N SER A 163 -42.26 -51.84 -9.40
CA SER A 163 -41.45 -51.98 -8.19
C SER A 163 -39.99 -51.58 -8.41
N ALA A 164 -39.41 -51.93 -9.57
CA ALA A 164 -38.06 -51.52 -9.94
C ALA A 164 -37.98 -50.00 -10.19
N GLN A 165 -38.99 -49.42 -10.84
CA GLN A 165 -39.12 -47.99 -11.08
C GLN A 165 -39.23 -47.21 -9.76
N ALA A 166 -40.03 -47.69 -8.81
CA ALA A 166 -40.17 -47.07 -7.50
C ALA A 166 -38.86 -47.09 -6.69
N LYS A 167 -38.12 -48.20 -6.72
CA LYS A 167 -36.78 -48.30 -6.09
C LYS A 167 -35.78 -47.37 -6.77
N PHE A 168 -35.80 -47.31 -8.10
CA PHE A 168 -34.93 -46.42 -8.87
C PHE A 168 -35.19 -44.94 -8.56
N GLU A 169 -36.45 -44.53 -8.45
CA GLU A 169 -36.80 -43.15 -8.06
C GLU A 169 -36.39 -42.84 -6.60
N GLU A 170 -36.53 -43.80 -5.69
CA GLU A 170 -36.09 -43.62 -4.29
C GLU A 170 -34.56 -43.42 -4.20
N GLU A 171 -33.77 -44.20 -4.95
CA GLU A 171 -32.32 -44.05 -5.04
C GLU A 171 -31.93 -42.71 -5.70
N ARG A 172 -32.65 -42.31 -6.75
CA ARG A 172 -32.46 -41.03 -7.43
C ARG A 172 -32.72 -39.85 -6.50
N GLU A 173 -33.80 -39.88 -5.72
CA GLU A 173 -34.12 -38.85 -4.72
C GLU A 173 -33.08 -38.77 -3.60
N LYS A 174 -32.57 -39.92 -3.12
CA LYS A 174 -31.48 -39.96 -2.13
C LYS A 174 -30.20 -39.35 -2.70
N TYR A 175 -29.85 -39.69 -3.94
CA TYR A 175 -28.69 -39.13 -4.63
C TYR A 175 -28.82 -37.61 -4.80
N ARG A 176 -29.97 -37.13 -5.29
CA ARG A 176 -30.26 -35.71 -5.47
C ARG A 176 -30.15 -34.92 -4.15
N LYS A 177 -30.70 -35.46 -3.06
CA LYS A 177 -30.60 -34.83 -1.72
C LYS A 177 -29.16 -34.80 -1.19
N SER A 178 -28.37 -35.84 -1.47
CA SER A 178 -26.96 -35.87 -1.11
C SER A 178 -26.17 -34.78 -1.84
N LEU A 179 -26.39 -34.63 -3.14
CA LEU A 179 -25.75 -33.58 -3.96
C LEU A 179 -26.16 -32.17 -3.51
N ASP A 180 -27.44 -31.93 -3.19
CA ASP A 180 -27.90 -30.62 -2.67
C ASP A 180 -27.24 -30.28 -1.32
N LEU A 181 -27.08 -31.27 -0.43
CA LEU A 181 -26.37 -31.09 0.84
C LEU A 181 -24.89 -30.77 0.64
N GLU A 182 -24.21 -31.49 -0.26
CA GLU A 182 -22.81 -31.25 -0.60
C GLU A 182 -22.60 -29.86 -1.20
N LEU A 183 -23.49 -29.43 -2.10
CA LEU A 183 -23.46 -28.11 -2.72
C LEU A 183 -23.62 -26.99 -1.68
N ARG A 184 -24.59 -27.10 -0.75
CA ARG A 184 -24.77 -26.13 0.34
C ARG A 184 -23.55 -26.06 1.25
N LYS A 185 -22.98 -27.22 1.60
CA LYS A 185 -21.77 -27.32 2.43
C LYS A 185 -20.59 -26.65 1.74
N THR A 186 -20.34 -26.96 0.48
CA THR A 186 -19.24 -26.40 -0.31
C THR A 186 -19.36 -24.88 -0.44
N ARG A 187 -20.58 -24.35 -0.65
CA ARG A 187 -20.83 -22.90 -0.66
C ARG A 187 -20.54 -22.25 0.69
N SER A 188 -20.93 -22.88 1.81
CA SER A 188 -20.61 -22.38 3.15
C SER A 188 -19.09 -22.37 3.38
N GLU A 189 -18.38 -23.41 2.98
CA GLU A 189 -16.93 -23.50 3.12
C GLU A 189 -16.21 -22.38 2.35
N VAL A 190 -16.69 -21.98 1.16
CA VAL A 190 -16.15 -20.82 0.43
C VAL A 190 -16.31 -19.53 1.24
N ILE A 191 -17.48 -19.30 1.86
CA ILE A 191 -17.72 -18.13 2.71
C ILE A 191 -16.80 -18.15 3.95
N ASP A 192 -16.62 -19.31 4.57
CA ASP A 192 -15.77 -19.46 5.74
C ASP A 192 -14.28 -19.26 5.40
N LEU A 193 -13.83 -19.70 4.23
CA LEU A 193 -12.49 -19.42 3.71
C LEU A 193 -12.26 -17.90 3.54
N CYS A 194 -13.22 -17.18 2.98
CA CYS A 194 -13.15 -15.73 2.85
C CYS A 194 -13.06 -15.05 4.23
N ARG A 195 -13.92 -15.43 5.19
CA ARG A 195 -13.90 -14.88 6.55
C ARG A 195 -12.58 -15.15 7.28
N ALA A 196 -12.07 -16.37 7.18
CA ALA A 196 -10.80 -16.75 7.78
C ALA A 196 -9.62 -15.96 7.21
N PHE A 197 -9.65 -15.66 5.90
CA PHE A 197 -8.66 -14.78 5.28
C PHE A 197 -8.81 -13.33 5.75
N ASP A 198 -10.04 -12.79 5.77
CA ASP A 198 -10.33 -11.43 6.23
C ASP A 198 -9.86 -11.19 7.67
N ASP A 199 -10.03 -12.17 8.55
CA ASP A 199 -9.58 -12.08 9.94
C ASP A 199 -8.06 -12.00 10.04
N LYS A 200 -7.32 -12.74 9.20
CA LYS A 200 -5.86 -12.61 9.13
C LYS A 200 -5.43 -11.27 8.55
N LEU A 201 -6.13 -10.77 7.54
CA LEU A 201 -5.87 -9.47 6.94
C LEU A 201 -6.08 -8.33 7.95
N ARG A 202 -7.06 -8.44 8.85
CA ARG A 202 -7.28 -7.47 9.93
C ARG A 202 -6.09 -7.35 10.87
N VAL A 203 -5.40 -8.45 11.17
CA VAL A 203 -4.21 -8.44 12.04
C VAL A 203 -3.05 -7.66 11.41
N LEU A 204 -2.83 -7.79 10.10
CA LEU A 204 -1.81 -7.03 9.37
C LEU A 204 -2.10 -5.51 9.35
N ARG A 205 -3.37 -5.15 9.55
CA ARG A 205 -3.88 -3.77 9.52
C ARG A 205 -3.89 -3.09 10.89
N ASP A 206 -3.04 -3.50 11.84
CA ASP A 206 -2.86 -2.76 13.10
C ASP A 206 -2.08 -1.46 12.84
N ARG A 207 -2.70 -0.56 12.07
CA ARG A 207 -2.29 0.82 11.85
C ARG A 207 -2.09 1.54 13.17
N THR A 208 -2.86 1.14 14.17
CA THR A 208 -2.76 1.49 15.59
C THR A 208 -1.37 1.23 16.16
N SER A 209 -0.70 0.11 15.87
CA SER A 209 0.68 -0.12 16.31
C SER A 209 1.67 0.86 15.68
N VAL A 210 1.52 1.13 14.38
CA VAL A 210 2.39 2.10 13.66
C VAL A 210 2.13 3.53 14.14
N GLU A 211 0.87 3.91 14.34
CA GLU A 211 0.47 5.21 14.87
C GLU A 211 0.95 5.40 16.32
N ALA A 212 0.76 4.39 17.18
CA ALA A 212 1.25 4.43 18.56
C ALA A 212 2.77 4.56 18.63
N LEU A 213 3.50 3.86 17.76
CA LEU A 213 4.96 3.98 17.67
C LEU A 213 5.38 5.38 17.19
N ASN A 214 4.68 5.93 16.20
CA ASN A 214 4.93 7.30 15.72
C ASN A 214 4.68 8.33 16.82
N ASP A 215 3.63 8.16 17.62
CA ASP A 215 3.34 9.04 18.76
C ASP A 215 4.48 9.02 19.79
N VAL A 216 5.02 7.84 20.11
CA VAL A 216 6.19 7.68 20.99
C VAL A 216 7.44 8.36 20.41
N ILE A 217 7.69 8.21 19.11
CA ILE A 217 8.82 8.86 18.44
C ILE A 217 8.68 10.38 18.48
N GLN A 218 7.48 10.91 18.21
CA GLN A 218 7.22 12.35 18.26
C GLN A 218 7.36 12.90 19.69
N LEU A 219 6.90 12.17 20.70
CA LEU A 219 7.04 12.53 22.10
C LEU A 219 8.52 12.67 22.49
N HIS A 220 9.34 11.65 22.21
CA HIS A 220 10.77 11.71 22.48
C HIS A 220 11.49 12.81 21.68
N GLY A 221 11.10 13.01 20.42
CA GLY A 221 11.64 14.10 19.59
C GLY A 221 11.35 15.48 20.20
N LYS A 222 10.12 15.68 20.69
CA LYS A 222 9.72 16.93 21.35
C LYS A 222 10.51 17.17 22.64
N ASP A 223 10.72 16.13 23.45
CA ASP A 223 11.51 16.23 24.68
C ASP A 223 12.98 16.58 24.39
N GLN A 224 13.58 15.94 23.38
CA GLN A 224 14.95 16.25 22.96
C GLN A 224 15.09 17.69 22.50
N VAL A 225 14.17 18.17 21.66
CA VAL A 225 14.16 19.58 21.22
C VAL A 225 13.96 20.52 22.41
N GLY A 226 13.12 20.16 23.39
CA GLY A 226 12.95 20.92 24.63
C GLY A 226 14.22 21.01 25.47
N ILE A 227 14.97 19.92 25.61
CA ILE A 227 16.27 19.90 26.29
C ILE A 227 17.28 20.77 25.55
N LEU A 228 17.38 20.63 24.22
CA LEU A 228 18.27 21.45 23.39
C LEU A 228 17.93 22.94 23.49
N GLY A 229 16.64 23.27 23.55
CA GLY A 229 16.15 24.63 23.81
C GLY A 229 16.68 25.19 25.13
N ARG A 230 16.51 24.44 26.22
CA ARG A 230 17.02 24.84 27.55
C ARG A 230 18.54 25.01 27.58
N ILE A 231 19.29 24.09 26.95
CA ILE A 231 20.76 24.19 26.86
C ILE A 231 21.17 25.45 26.09
N LYS A 232 20.52 25.72 24.96
CA LYS A 232 20.77 26.92 24.14
C LYS A 232 20.50 28.20 24.94
N ASP A 233 19.39 28.27 25.66
CA ASP A 233 19.02 29.46 26.43
C ASP A 233 19.95 29.66 27.64
N PHE A 234 20.36 28.56 28.30
CA PHE A 234 21.37 28.61 29.35
C PHE A 234 22.72 29.13 28.84
N ARG A 235 23.17 28.68 27.66
CA ARG A 235 24.41 29.15 27.03
C ARG A 235 24.33 30.65 26.70
N LYS A 236 23.19 31.12 26.19
CA LYS A 236 22.97 32.56 25.96
C LYS A 236 23.07 33.36 27.26
N SER A 237 22.49 32.85 28.34
CA SER A 237 22.57 33.50 29.65
C SER A 237 24.01 33.59 30.16
N ILE A 238 24.80 32.52 30.02
CA ILE A 238 26.23 32.53 30.37
C ILE A 238 26.97 33.59 29.57
N ASN A 239 26.79 33.61 28.24
CA ASN A 239 27.46 34.59 27.41
C ASN A 239 27.09 36.03 27.84
N VAL A 240 25.83 36.32 28.13
CA VAL A 240 25.44 37.66 28.61
C VAL A 240 26.14 37.99 29.93
N MET A 241 26.18 37.05 30.89
CA MET A 241 26.89 37.26 32.15
C MET A 241 28.40 37.48 31.97
N GLU A 242 29.04 36.77 31.04
CA GLU A 242 30.46 36.97 30.71
C GLU A 242 30.71 38.38 30.16
N TRP A 243 29.84 38.87 29.27
CA TRP A 243 29.93 40.24 28.75
C TRP A 243 29.69 41.31 29.82
N GLU A 244 28.74 41.08 30.73
CA GLU A 244 28.50 41.98 31.87
C GLU A 244 29.69 42.02 32.82
N HIS A 245 30.33 40.87 33.05
CA HIS A 245 31.54 40.78 33.87
C HIS A 245 32.70 41.57 33.25
N GLU A 246 32.98 41.37 31.96
CA GLU A 246 34.03 42.12 31.22
C GLU A 246 33.76 43.64 31.25
N LEU A 247 32.50 44.04 31.10
CA LEU A 247 32.12 45.46 31.18
C LEU A 247 32.40 46.04 32.56
N LEU A 248 32.04 45.32 33.63
CA LEU A 248 32.27 45.76 35.00
C LEU A 248 33.77 45.85 35.31
N GLU A 249 34.58 44.89 34.86
CA GLU A 249 36.04 44.96 35.01
C GLU A 249 36.62 46.20 34.32
N LEU A 250 36.14 46.52 33.11
CA LEU A 250 36.58 47.71 32.39
C LEU A 250 36.19 49.00 33.13
N GLN A 251 34.99 49.06 33.70
CA GLN A 251 34.53 50.21 34.50
C GLN A 251 35.35 50.37 35.79
N THR A 252 35.66 49.27 36.49
CA THR A 252 36.54 49.31 37.67
C THR A 252 37.92 49.86 37.29
N ARG A 253 38.49 49.39 36.18
CA ARG A 253 39.79 49.88 35.70
C ARG A 253 39.78 51.37 35.35
N ASP A 254 38.75 51.87 34.66
CA ASP A 254 38.59 53.31 34.37
C ASP A 254 38.52 54.14 35.66
N MET A 255 37.78 53.65 36.66
CA MET A 255 37.66 54.36 37.94
C MET A 255 38.97 54.36 38.75
N ASP A 256 39.72 53.26 38.73
CA ASP A 256 41.04 53.18 39.36
C ASP A 256 42.03 54.13 38.68
N GLU A 257 42.05 54.17 37.34
CA GLU A 257 42.88 55.10 36.56
C GLU A 257 42.57 56.56 36.94
N ARG A 258 41.28 56.94 36.97
CA ARG A 258 40.85 58.28 37.42
C ARG A 258 41.25 58.58 38.85
N TYR A 259 41.16 57.59 39.74
CA TYR A 259 41.56 57.75 41.14
C TYR A 259 43.06 58.03 41.24
N THR A 260 43.90 57.27 40.53
CA THR A 260 45.35 57.55 40.44
C THR A 260 45.65 58.92 39.85
N ASP A 261 44.95 59.35 38.81
CA ASP A 261 45.13 60.68 38.21
C ASP A 261 44.85 61.79 39.23
N ILE A 262 43.78 61.66 40.02
CA ILE A 262 43.44 62.60 41.09
C ILE A 262 44.50 62.56 42.19
N GLN A 263 44.97 61.38 42.60
CA GLN A 263 46.01 61.24 43.62
C GLN A 263 47.34 61.87 43.20
N LEU A 264 47.71 61.73 41.92
CA LEU A 264 48.94 62.28 41.34
C LEU A 264 48.78 63.73 40.86
N LEU A 265 47.58 64.31 41.01
CA LEU A 265 47.29 65.68 40.61
C LEU A 265 48.12 66.66 41.44
N ARG A 266 49.10 67.29 40.80
CA ARG A 266 49.85 68.38 41.41
C ARG A 266 48.99 69.64 41.43
N VAL A 267 48.69 70.13 42.63
CA VAL A 267 48.00 71.40 42.83
C VAL A 267 48.88 72.54 42.34
N THR A 268 48.51 73.17 41.23
CA THR A 268 49.17 74.36 40.67
C THR A 268 48.58 75.65 41.25
N LYS A 269 49.31 76.78 41.16
CA LYS A 269 48.82 78.09 41.64
C LYS A 269 47.49 78.48 40.99
N ASP A 270 47.33 78.23 39.68
CA ASP A 270 46.07 78.44 38.95
C ASP A 270 44.91 77.62 39.54
N LEU A 271 45.18 76.39 39.99
CA LEU A 271 44.18 75.54 40.63
C LEU A 271 43.82 76.06 42.03
N GLN A 272 44.79 76.57 42.79
CA GLN A 272 44.57 77.18 44.11
C GLN A 272 43.75 78.46 44.01
N GLU A 273 44.05 79.30 43.02
CA GLU A 273 43.30 80.53 42.74
C GLU A 273 41.83 80.22 42.43
N LEU A 274 41.59 79.15 41.67
CA LEU A 274 40.25 78.67 41.34
C LEU A 274 39.47 78.19 42.58
N PHE A 275 40.12 77.51 43.52
CA PHE A 275 39.48 77.06 44.76
C PHE A 275 39.26 78.18 45.80
N HIS A 276 40.09 79.23 45.80
CA HIS A 276 39.98 80.33 46.78
C HIS A 276 39.06 81.47 46.35
N THR A 277 38.97 81.78 45.06
CA THR A 277 38.14 82.89 44.59
C THR A 277 36.70 82.47 44.27
N GLY A 278 36.44 81.16 44.10
CA GLY A 278 35.15 80.63 43.68
C GLY A 278 34.68 81.12 42.30
N ASP A 279 35.53 81.88 41.58
CA ASP A 279 35.16 82.56 40.36
C ASP A 279 35.42 81.66 39.14
N THR A 280 34.38 80.95 38.70
CA THR A 280 34.40 80.10 37.51
C THR A 280 34.47 80.88 36.18
N SER A 281 34.49 82.22 36.22
CA SER A 281 34.53 83.07 35.02
C SER A 281 35.77 82.83 34.15
N TYR A 282 36.92 82.49 34.76
CA TYR A 282 38.16 82.16 34.04
C TYR A 282 38.10 80.81 33.31
N LYS A 283 37.37 79.82 33.86
CA LYS A 283 37.12 78.52 33.21
C LYS A 283 36.21 78.68 31.99
N GLN A 284 35.13 79.46 32.09
CA GLN A 284 34.25 79.73 30.95
C GLN A 284 34.97 80.42 29.79
N LYS A 285 35.87 81.38 30.07
CA LYS A 285 36.69 82.03 29.02
C LYS A 285 37.73 81.08 28.39
N ARG A 286 38.34 80.17 29.16
CA ARG A 286 39.27 79.17 28.61
C ARG A 286 38.57 78.06 27.83
N GLU A 287 37.41 77.58 28.29
CA GLU A 287 36.61 76.58 27.57
C GLU A 287 36.04 77.14 26.26
N LEU A 288 35.61 78.40 26.22
CA LEU A 288 35.24 79.09 24.97
C LEU A 288 36.42 79.18 23.99
N ASN A 289 37.64 79.43 24.48
CA ASN A 289 38.84 79.53 23.65
C ASN A 289 39.36 78.15 23.21
N TRP A 290 39.19 77.12 24.05
CA TRP A 290 39.57 75.74 23.74
C TRP A 290 38.59 75.12 22.73
N ASN A 291 37.28 75.31 22.90
CA ASN A 291 36.26 74.87 21.96
C ASN A 291 36.36 75.59 20.60
N GLY A 292 36.77 76.87 20.57
CA GLY A 292 37.06 77.60 19.34
C GLY A 292 38.24 77.02 18.54
N ASN A 293 39.24 76.44 19.22
CA ASN A 293 40.36 75.75 18.57
C ASN A 293 40.00 74.32 18.15
N PHE A 294 39.20 73.58 18.93
CA PHE A 294 38.74 72.24 18.54
C PHE A 294 37.75 72.28 17.36
N ALA A 295 36.87 73.29 17.28
CA ALA A 295 36.02 73.49 16.12
C ALA A 295 36.85 73.73 14.83
N ASN A 296 37.95 74.47 14.92
CA ASN A 296 38.87 74.69 13.79
C ASN A 296 39.65 73.43 13.38
N VAL A 297 39.97 72.54 14.32
CA VAL A 297 40.65 71.26 14.04
C VAL A 297 39.67 70.24 13.46
N SER A 298 38.44 70.16 13.98
CA SER A 298 37.40 69.27 13.45
C SER A 298 36.95 69.65 12.03
N VAL A 299 36.88 70.95 11.69
CA VAL A 299 36.60 71.39 10.31
C VAL A 299 37.76 71.04 9.35
N LYS A 300 39.02 71.10 9.80
CA LYS A 300 40.17 70.69 8.98
C LYS A 300 40.24 69.18 8.74
N ILE A 301 39.83 68.36 9.70
CA ILE A 301 39.81 66.90 9.56
C ILE A 301 38.64 66.44 8.67
N ALA A 302 37.48 67.09 8.75
CA ALA A 302 36.34 66.78 7.89
C ALA A 302 36.58 67.12 6.40
N ILE A 303 37.36 68.15 6.09
CA ILE A 303 37.73 68.50 4.68
C ILE A 303 38.79 67.54 4.11
N SER A 304 39.59 66.89 4.96
CA SER A 304 40.61 65.92 4.54
C SER A 304 40.05 64.53 4.23
N ASN A 305 38.90 64.15 4.79
CA ASN A 305 38.30 62.81 4.64
C ASN A 305 37.22 62.71 3.54
N ASN A 306 37.06 63.74 2.71
CA ASN A 306 36.09 63.76 1.60
C ASN A 306 36.76 63.96 0.22
N LYS A 307 37.94 63.37 0.04
CA LYS A 307 38.65 63.19 -1.24
C LYS A 307 39.03 61.73 -1.41
#